data_AF-A0A7S4ZTX6-F1
#
_entry.id   AF-A0A7S4ZTX6-F1
#
_cell.length_a   1.000
_cell.length_b   1.000
_cell.length_c   1.000
_cell.angle_alpha   90.00
_cell.angle_beta   90.00
_cell.angle_gamma   90.00
#
_symmetry.space_group_name_H-M   'P 1'
#
loop_
_entity.id
_entity.type
_entity.pdbx_description
1 polymer ?
#
loop_
_entity_poly.entity_id
_entity_poly.type
_entity_poly.pdbx_seq_one_letter_code
_entity_poly.pdbx_strand_id
1 'polypeptide(L)'
;MARFYEISLEPTLFGETSLVRIWGRLGTRGQQRIDVFSSEKPAVEAFLELLRQKRAKGYRPGRQTFALATVGLPDRNGLQSANHVLSVR
;
A
#
# COMPACT_ATOMS: atom_id res chain seq x y z
N MET A 1 5.70 18.58 9.51
CA MET A 1 6.66 17.58 8.97
C MET A 1 5.84 16.41 8.44
N ALA A 2 5.36 16.50 7.20
CA ALA A 2 4.39 15.55 6.64
C ALA A 2 5.04 14.18 6.37
N ARG A 3 4.46 13.12 6.96
CA ARG A 3 4.84 11.73 6.71
C ARG A 3 3.69 11.02 6.02
N PHE A 4 4.01 10.11 5.11
CA PHE A 4 3.02 9.27 4.45
C PHE A 4 3.26 7.80 4.79
N TYR A 5 2.18 7.02 4.73
CA TYR A 5 2.21 5.57 4.89
C TYR A 5 1.22 4.94 3.92
N GLU A 6 1.70 4.19 2.96
CA GLU A 6 0.89 3.51 1.97
C GLU A 6 1.00 2.01 2.18
N ILE A 7 -0.14 1.33 2.05
CA ILE A 7 -0.22 -0.13 2.13
C ILE A 7 -1.13 -0.65 1.02
N SER A 8 -0.67 -1.65 0.29
CA SER A 8 -1.43 -2.31 -0.78
C SER A 8 -1.24 -3.82 -0.70
N LEU A 9 -2.25 -4.56 -1.16
CA LEU A 9 -2.14 -5.98 -1.45
C LEU A 9 -2.03 -6.15 -2.96
N GLU A 10 -1.00 -6.87 -3.38
CA GLU A 10 -0.69 -7.12 -4.79
C GLU A 10 -0.57 -8.63 -5.03
N PRO A 11 -1.33 -9.19 -5.98
CA PRO A 11 -1.13 -10.58 -6.37
C PRO A 11 0.22 -10.75 -7.06
N THR A 12 0.93 -11.84 -6.77
CA THR A 12 2.17 -12.17 -7.46
C THR A 12 1.89 -13.06 -8.67
N LEU A 13 2.86 -13.14 -9.60
CA LEU A 13 2.78 -14.00 -10.78
C LEU A 13 2.69 -15.51 -10.44
N PHE A 14 2.96 -15.87 -9.19
CA PHE A 14 2.99 -17.26 -8.73
C PHE A 14 1.73 -17.65 -7.93
N GLY A 15 0.68 -16.82 -7.95
CA GLY A 15 -0.55 -17.05 -7.20
C GLY A 15 -0.42 -16.79 -5.70
N GLU A 16 0.70 -16.18 -5.27
CA GLU A 16 0.90 -15.71 -3.92
C GLU A 16 0.32 -14.30 -3.77
N THR A 17 0.20 -13.83 -2.53
CA THR A 17 -0.24 -12.46 -2.25
C THR A 17 0.87 -11.71 -1.54
N SER A 18 1.22 -10.54 -2.06
CA SER A 18 2.23 -9.67 -1.48
C SER A 18 1.60 -8.46 -0.80
N LEU A 19 2.10 -8.12 0.37
CA LEU A 19 1.76 -6.90 1.11
C LEU A 19 2.87 -5.89 0.89
N VAL A 20 2.57 -4.86 0.10
CA VAL A 20 3.49 -3.76 -0.17
C VAL A 20 3.23 -2.64 0.84
N ARG A 21 4.32 -2.11 1.41
CA ARG A 21 4.30 -1.03 2.40
C ARG A 21 5.28 0.03 1.95
N ILE A 22 4.82 1.27 1.80
CA ILE A 22 5.67 2.41 1.45
C ILE A 22 5.55 3.47 2.54
N TRP A 23 6.66 4.02 2.99
CA TRP A 23 6.65 5.10 3.98
C TRP A 23 7.76 6.10 3.74
N GLY A 24 7.52 7.34 4.14
CA GLY A 24 8.52 8.37 3.96
C GLY A 24 8.06 9.73 4.42
N ARG A 25 8.91 10.71 4.12
CA ARG A 25 8.58 12.13 4.26
C ARG A 25 8.09 12.62 2.89
N LEU A 26 7.10 13.49 2.89
CA LEU A 26 6.64 14.12 1.66
C LEU A 26 7.81 14.83 0.96
N GLY A 27 7.96 14.64 -0.35
CA GLY A 27 9.09 15.17 -1.13
C GLY A 27 10.37 14.33 -1.10
N THR A 28 10.35 13.13 -0.52
CA THR A 28 11.47 12.17 -0.56
C THR A 28 11.05 10.87 -1.25
N ARG A 29 12.02 10.09 -1.74
CA ARG A 29 11.77 8.75 -2.34
C ARG A 29 11.10 7.76 -1.37
N GLY A 30 11.20 7.99 -0.05
CA GLY A 30 10.67 7.07 0.94
C GLY A 30 11.43 5.74 1.00
N GLN A 31 10.82 4.75 1.63
CA GLN A 31 11.27 3.37 1.75
C GLN A 31 10.09 2.45 1.43
N GLN A 32 10.40 1.30 0.85
CA GLN A 32 9.43 0.26 0.52
C GLN A 32 9.82 -1.05 1.19
N ARG A 33 8.83 -1.81 1.63
CA ARG A 33 8.97 -3.21 2.03
C ARG A 33 7.85 -4.02 1.43
N ILE A 34 8.20 -5.20 0.94
CA ILE A 34 7.29 -6.19 0.40
C ILE A 34 7.38 -7.40 1.32
N ASP A 35 6.25 -7.84 1.86
CA ASP A 35 6.14 -9.11 2.58
C ASP A 35 5.28 -10.05 1.73
N VAL A 36 5.83 -11.20 1.30
CA VAL A 36 5.14 -12.17 0.45
C VAL A 36 4.50 -13.26 1.29
N PHE A 37 3.27 -13.63 0.97
CA PHE A 37 2.49 -14.66 1.63
C PHE A 37 2.04 -15.70 0.60
N SER A 38 2.24 -16.98 0.93
CA SER A 38 1.82 -18.10 0.09
C SER A 38 0.30 -18.23 -0.10
N SER A 39 -0.50 -17.50 0.68
CA SER A 39 -1.97 -17.50 0.61
C SER A 39 -2.53 -16.11 0.86
N GLU A 40 -3.68 -15.82 0.24
CA GLU A 40 -4.37 -14.53 0.37
C GLU A 40 -4.84 -14.25 1.79
N LYS A 41 -5.39 -15.28 2.48
CA LYS A 41 -5.96 -15.12 3.82
C LYS A 41 -4.98 -14.51 4.84
N PRO A 42 -3.76 -15.04 5.03
CA PRO A 42 -2.79 -14.43 5.94
C PRO A 42 -2.33 -13.04 5.49
N ALA A 43 -2.30 -12.77 4.17
CA ALA A 43 -1.95 -11.44 3.65
C ALA A 43 -3.03 -10.40 4.02
N VAL A 44 -4.31 -10.76 3.86
CA VAL A 44 -5.46 -9.92 4.22
C VAL A 44 -5.50 -9.68 5.74
N GLU A 45 -5.27 -10.71 6.55
CA GLU A 45 -5.19 -10.57 8.02
C GLU A 45 -4.09 -9.59 8.43
N ALA A 46 -2.88 -9.75 7.88
CA ALA A 46 -1.75 -8.85 8.14
C ALA A 46 -2.02 -7.41 7.67
N PHE A 47 -2.67 -7.25 6.52
CA PHE A 47 -3.07 -5.95 5.99
C PHE A 47 -4.09 -5.24 6.91
N LEU A 48 -5.12 -5.96 7.35
CA LEU A 48 -6.15 -5.42 8.26
C LEU A 48 -5.58 -5.08 9.64
N GLU A 49 -4.65 -5.89 10.15
CA GLU A 49 -3.96 -5.60 11.41
C GLU A 49 -3.13 -4.32 11.28
N LEU A 50 -2.33 -4.22 10.22
CA LEU A 50 -1.50 -3.03 9.96
C LEU A 50 -2.36 -1.78 9.77
N LEU A 51 -3.49 -1.88 9.06
CA LEU A 51 -4.48 -0.80 8.93
C LEU A 51 -4.94 -0.30 10.29
N ARG A 52 -5.36 -1.21 11.18
CA ARG A 52 -5.85 -0.86 12.52
C ARG A 52 -4.75 -0.18 13.34
N GLN A 53 -3.53 -0.71 13.32
CA GLN A 53 -2.39 -0.13 14.02
C GLN A 53 -2.05 1.28 13.52
N LYS A 54 -2.12 1.52 12.19
CA LYS A 54 -1.83 2.84 11.61
C LYS A 54 -2.95 3.84 11.86
N ARG A 55 -4.21 3.41 11.82
CA ARG A 55 -5.35 4.23 12.22
C ARG A 55 -5.26 4.67 13.68
N ALA A 56 -4.90 3.76 14.60
CA ALA A 56 -4.66 4.10 16.00
C ALA A 56 -3.51 5.11 16.19
N LYS A 57 -2.51 5.10 15.30
CA LYS A 57 -1.42 6.10 15.27
C LYS A 57 -1.82 7.45 14.68
N GLY A 58 -3.07 7.61 14.26
CA GLY A 58 -3.60 8.85 13.70
C GLY A 58 -3.42 9.01 12.19
N TYR A 59 -2.98 7.98 11.47
CA TYR A 59 -2.99 7.99 10.00
C TYR A 59 -4.44 7.88 9.53
N ARG A 60 -4.84 8.76 8.62
CA ARG A 60 -6.17 8.72 8.01
C ARG A 60 -6.07 8.23 6.56
N PRO A 61 -7.10 7.57 6.02
CA PRO A 61 -7.21 7.36 4.59
C PRO A 61 -7.09 8.70 3.88
N GLY A 62 -6.14 8.80 2.95
CA GLY A 62 -6.01 10.00 2.15
C GLY A 62 -7.19 10.06 1.22
N ARG A 63 -7.87 11.20 1.13
CA ARG A 63 -8.89 11.42 0.12
C ARG A 63 -8.20 11.46 -1.25
N GLN A 64 -8.02 10.28 -1.87
CA GLN A 64 -7.54 10.07 -3.23
C GLN A 64 -6.70 11.22 -3.82
N THR A 65 -5.46 11.44 -3.35
CA THR A 65 -4.63 12.56 -3.86
C THR A 65 -3.56 12.11 -4.85
N PHE A 66 -3.32 10.80 -5.02
CA PHE A 66 -2.40 10.28 -6.05
C PHE A 66 -3.11 9.74 -7.31
N ALA A 67 -4.39 10.07 -7.52
CA ALA A 67 -5.09 9.79 -8.77
C ALA A 67 -4.55 10.59 -9.99
N LEU A 68 -3.51 11.41 -9.82
CA LEU A 68 -2.86 12.15 -10.92
C LEU A 68 -1.57 11.49 -11.45
N ALA A 69 -1.15 10.34 -10.91
CA ALA A 69 -0.02 9.57 -11.44
C ALA A 69 -0.44 8.24 -12.11
N THR A 70 -1.75 8.01 -12.31
CA THR A 70 -2.28 6.83 -13.03
C THR A 70 -2.60 7.14 -14.50
N VAL A 71 -1.77 7.97 -15.15
CA VAL A 71 -1.64 8.01 -16.61
C VAL A 71 -0.15 8.09 -16.91
N GLY A 72 0.54 6.95 -16.86
CA GLY A 72 1.95 6.91 -17.27
C GLY A 72 2.82 5.89 -16.57
N LEU A 73 2.40 4.63 -16.53
CA LEU A 73 3.23 3.45 -16.78
C LEU A 73 2.34 2.20 -16.67
N PRO A 74 2.06 1.49 -17.77
CA PRO A 74 1.50 0.15 -17.67
C PRO A 74 2.58 -0.76 -17.09
N ASP A 75 2.42 -1.21 -15.86
CA ASP A 75 3.04 -2.47 -15.49
C ASP A 75 2.38 -3.57 -16.32
N ARG A 76 3.19 -4.51 -16.82
CA ARG A 76 2.85 -5.42 -17.93
C ARG A 76 1.80 -6.49 -17.60
N ASN A 77 1.14 -6.43 -16.45
CA ASN A 77 0.08 -7.36 -16.09
C ASN A 77 -1.11 -6.61 -15.47
N GLY A 78 -2.19 -6.51 -16.26
CA GLY A 78 -3.43 -5.85 -15.89
C GLY A 78 -4.20 -6.58 -14.78
N LEU A 79 -3.84 -6.32 -13.54
CA LEU A 79 -4.65 -6.67 -12.37
C LEU A 79 -4.92 -5.40 -11.57
N GLN A 80 -6.21 -5.07 -11.43
CA GLN A 80 -6.72 -3.96 -10.62
C GLN A 80 -6.45 -4.26 -9.14
N SER A 81 -5.29 -3.88 -8.63
CA SER A 81 -4.99 -3.98 -7.20
C SER A 81 -5.72 -2.88 -6.42
N ALA A 82 -6.42 -3.30 -5.36
CA ALA A 82 -7.15 -2.42 -4.45
C ALA A 82 -6.17 -1.55 -3.64
N ASN A 83 -5.76 -0.42 -4.21
CA ASN A 83 -4.85 0.54 -3.57
C ASN A 83 -5.58 1.33 -2.47
N HIS A 84 -5.26 1.06 -1.20
CA HIS A 84 -5.76 1.85 -0.06
C HIS A 84 -4.63 2.71 0.52
N VAL A 85 -4.47 3.91 -0.04
CA VAL A 85 -3.46 4.89 0.40
C VAL A 85 -3.92 5.58 1.70
N LEU A 86 -3.25 5.29 2.83
CA LEU A 86 -3.48 5.98 4.10
C LEU A 86 -2.65 7.28 4.17
N SER A 87 -3.21 8.37 3.65
CA SER A 87 -2.52 9.66 3.66
C SER A 87 -2.88 10.55 4.87
N VAL A 88 -1.82 10.78 5.65
CA VAL A 88 -1.42 12.03 6.33
C VAL A 88 -1.74 12.19 7.83
N ARG A 89 -0.67 12.51 8.56
CA ARG A 89 -0.61 13.40 9.72
C ARG A 89 0.18 14.64 9.34
#